data_AF-A0A7T8GL58-F1
#
_entry.id   AF-A0A7T8GL58-F1
#
_cell.length_a   1.000
_cell.length_b   1.000
_cell.length_c   1.000
_cell.angle_alpha   90.00
_cell.angle_beta   90.00
_cell.angle_gamma   90.00
#
_symmetry.space_group_name_H-M   'P 1'
#
loop_
_entity.id
_entity.type
_entity.pdbx_description
1 polymer ?
#
loop_
_entity_poly.entity_id
_entity_poly.type
_entity_poly.pdbx_seq_one_letter_code
_entity_poly.pdbx_strand_id
1 'polypeptide(L)'
;DLAPWNAVMEWVDLLPINVIVGLLEKHFFPKWLQVLASWLNHCPNYNEVSKWYEGWKSIVYPEILAHSQVKHHFVLALDMMNRAVGMPPSGPAYHAAASTSQSHSSALPSSGRSHGLPGSCG
;
A
#
# COMPACT_ATOMS: atom_id res chain seq x y z
N ASP A 1 -10.46 25.76 -5.62
CA ASP A 1 -11.93 25.84 -5.72
C ASP A 1 -12.50 24.43 -5.68
N LEU A 2 -13.57 24.20 -4.92
CA LEU A 2 -14.26 22.91 -4.77
C LEU A 2 -15.62 22.91 -5.49
N ALA A 3 -15.95 23.93 -6.29
CA ALA A 3 -17.24 23.99 -7.00
C ALA A 3 -17.62 22.72 -7.79
N PRO A 4 -16.70 22.07 -8.54
CA PRO A 4 -17.04 20.81 -9.23
C PRO A 4 -17.35 19.65 -8.27
N TRP A 5 -16.71 19.63 -7.09
CA TRP A 5 -16.99 18.65 -6.06
C TRP A 5 -18.38 18.87 -5.47
N ASN A 6 -18.71 20.11 -5.11
CA ASN A 6 -20.00 20.47 -4.52
C ASN A 6 -21.16 20.10 -5.45
N ALA A 7 -21.03 20.34 -6.76
CA ALA A 7 -22.04 19.95 -7.75
C ALA A 7 -22.27 18.43 -7.82
N VAL A 8 -21.23 17.60 -7.65
CA VAL A 8 -21.38 16.14 -7.58
C VAL A 8 -22.04 15.72 -6.27
N MET A 9 -21.78 16.44 -5.18
CA MET A 9 -22.39 16.17 -3.87
C MET A 9 -23.88 16.51 -3.83
N GLU A 10 -24.36 17.49 -4.62
CA GLU A 10 -25.79 17.77 -4.78
C GLU A 10 -26.57 16.57 -5.35
N TRP A 11 -25.91 15.64 -6.04
CA TRP A 11 -26.55 14.45 -6.59
C TRP A 11 -26.75 13.32 -5.56
N VAL A 12 -26.16 13.44 -4.37
CA VAL A 12 -26.24 12.40 -3.33
C VAL A 12 -27.68 12.18 -2.86
N ASP A 13 -28.47 13.25 -2.78
CA ASP A 13 -29.88 13.18 -2.40
C ASP A 13 -30.79 12.77 -3.57
N LEU A 14 -30.28 12.81 -4.80
CA LEU A 14 -31.05 12.56 -6.03
C LEU A 14 -30.83 11.15 -6.60
N LEU A 15 -29.67 10.55 -6.33
CA LEU A 15 -29.25 9.27 -6.89
C LEU A 15 -28.98 8.25 -5.78
N PRO A 16 -29.12 6.94 -6.06
CA PRO A 16 -28.69 5.92 -5.11
C PRO A 16 -27.21 6.07 -4.78
N ILE A 17 -26.87 5.94 -3.49
CA ILE A 17 -25.50 6.10 -3.01
C ILE A 17 -24.46 5.26 -3.76
N ASN A 18 -24.85 4.05 -4.19
CA ASN A 18 -24.00 3.13 -4.96
C ASN A 18 -23.56 3.73 -6.31
N VAL A 19 -24.39 4.57 -6.92
CA VAL A 19 -24.07 5.26 -8.18
C VAL A 19 -22.99 6.31 -7.95
N ILE A 20 -23.14 7.13 -6.90
CA ILE A 20 -22.14 8.14 -6.52
C ILE A 20 -20.82 7.47 -6.14
N VAL A 21 -20.87 6.42 -5.32
CA VAL A 21 -19.69 5.65 -4.92
C VAL A 21 -18.98 5.08 -6.15
N GLY A 22 -19.70 4.45 -7.08
CA GLY A 22 -19.10 3.90 -8.30
C GLY A 22 -18.49 4.96 -9.22
N LEU A 23 -19.05 6.18 -9.23
CA LEU A 23 -18.48 7.31 -9.96
C LEU A 23 -17.17 7.78 -9.32
N LEU A 24 -17.14 7.91 -7.99
CA LEU A 24 -15.93 8.28 -7.26
C LEU A 24 -14.84 7.22 -7.41
N GLU A 25 -15.18 5.94 -7.30
CA GLU A 25 -14.27 4.79 -7.49
C GLU A 25 -13.60 4.82 -8.87
N LYS A 26 -14.36 5.06 -9.94
CA LYS A 26 -13.82 5.01 -11.31
C LYS A 26 -13.05 6.27 -11.71
N HIS A 27 -13.48 7.45 -11.26
CA HIS A 27 -12.99 8.71 -11.83
C HIS A 27 -12.23 9.60 -10.85
N PHE A 28 -12.56 9.53 -9.55
CA PHE A 28 -11.97 10.39 -8.53
C PHE A 28 -10.78 9.72 -7.85
N PHE A 29 -10.99 8.56 -7.20
CA PHE A 29 -9.97 7.92 -6.37
C PHE A 29 -8.67 7.56 -7.11
N PRO A 30 -8.67 7.08 -8.38
CA PRO A 30 -7.44 6.78 -9.10
C PRO A 30 -6.55 8.03 -9.25
N LYS A 31 -7.16 9.18 -9.58
CA LYS A 31 -6.44 10.45 -9.72
C LYS A 31 -6.02 11.01 -8.37
N TRP A 32 -6.89 10.91 -7.37
CA TRP A 32 -6.62 11.36 -6.01
C TRP A 32 -5.42 10.61 -5.39
N LEU A 33 -5.38 9.29 -5.52
CA LEU A 33 -4.26 8.46 -5.08
C LEU A 33 -2.98 8.75 -5.89
N GLN A 34 -3.09 9.04 -7.19
CA GLN A 34 -1.95 9.43 -8.02
C GLN A 34 -1.33 10.76 -7.55
N VAL A 35 -2.15 11.75 -7.20
CA VAL A 35 -1.68 13.02 -6.62
C VAL A 35 -0.94 12.76 -5.32
N LEU A 36 -1.51 11.94 -4.44
CA LEU A 36 -0.87 11.55 -3.19
C LEU A 36 0.48 10.85 -3.43
N ALA A 37 0.51 9.86 -4.32
CA ALA A 37 1.74 9.14 -4.69
C ALA A 37 2.81 10.12 -5.21
N SER A 38 2.43 11.04 -6.10
CA SER A 38 3.34 12.06 -6.62
C SER A 38 3.91 12.92 -5.49
N TRP A 39 3.06 13.38 -4.56
CA TRP A 39 3.49 14.18 -3.41
C TRP A 39 4.47 13.43 -2.49
N LEU A 40 4.21 12.16 -2.22
CA LEU A 40 5.07 11.33 -1.39
C LEU A 40 6.45 11.05 -2.01
N ASN A 41 6.57 11.06 -3.34
CA ASN A 41 7.83 10.76 -4.05
C ASN A 41 8.77 11.98 -4.22
N HIS A 42 8.27 13.21 -4.19
CA HIS A 42 9.03 14.41 -4.60
C HIS A 42 9.58 15.28 -3.44
N CYS A 43 9.51 14.82 -2.18
CA CYS A 43 9.80 15.50 -0.90
C CYS A 43 8.52 15.87 -0.12
N PRO A 44 7.91 14.92 0.60
CA PRO A 44 6.67 15.15 1.32
C PRO A 44 6.87 16.06 2.54
N ASN A 45 6.18 17.19 2.57
CA ASN A 45 5.83 17.83 3.84
C ASN A 45 4.66 17.04 4.46
N TYR A 46 4.97 16.07 5.32
CA TYR A 46 3.95 15.18 5.90
C TYR A 46 2.82 15.93 6.62
N ASN A 47 3.08 17.10 7.19
CA ASN A 47 2.04 17.92 7.81
C ASN A 47 1.00 18.41 6.77
N GLU A 48 1.47 18.84 5.60
CA GLU A 48 0.58 19.25 4.50
C GLU A 48 -0.16 18.05 3.91
N VAL A 49 0.53 16.91 3.76
CA VAL A 49 -0.04 15.65 3.29
C VAL A 49 -1.18 15.19 4.21
N SER A 50 -0.96 15.19 5.54
CA SER A 50 -1.98 14.86 6.53
C SER A 50 -3.16 15.83 6.49
N LYS A 51 -2.92 17.14 6.48
CA LYS A 51 -3.98 18.16 6.38
C LYS A 51 -4.81 18.01 5.10
N TRP A 52 -4.17 17.69 3.98
CA TRP A 52 -4.86 17.47 2.72
C TRP A 52 -5.77 16.24 2.80
N TYR A 53 -5.30 15.13 3.36
CA TYR A 53 -6.09 13.93 3.57
C TYR A 53 -7.28 14.18 4.52
N GLU A 54 -7.05 14.84 5.64
CA GLU A 54 -8.10 15.21 6.60
C GLU A 54 -9.12 16.16 5.97
N GLY A 55 -8.66 17.11 5.16
CA GLY A 55 -9.52 18.02 4.40
C GLY A 55 -10.45 17.30 3.43
N TRP A 56 -9.95 16.29 2.70
CA TRP A 56 -10.81 15.46 1.86
C TRP A 56 -11.78 14.64 2.68
N LYS A 57 -11.34 14.06 3.81
CA LYS A 57 -12.21 13.27 4.67
C LYS A 57 -13.32 14.10 5.33
N SER A 58 -13.11 15.39 5.57
CA SER A 58 -14.11 16.25 6.21
C SER A 58 -15.21 16.73 5.25
N ILE A 59 -14.95 16.78 3.94
CA ILE A 59 -15.92 17.25 2.93
C ILE A 59 -16.69 16.11 2.24
N VAL A 60 -16.29 14.86 2.44
CA VAL A 60 -17.03 13.69 1.95
C VAL A 60 -18.17 13.37 2.91
N TYR A 61 -19.37 13.15 2.38
CA TYR A 61 -20.56 12.89 3.17
C TYR A 61 -20.39 11.62 4.02
N PRO A 62 -20.87 11.60 5.28
CA PRO A 62 -20.71 10.45 6.18
C PRO A 62 -21.25 9.14 5.60
N GLU A 63 -22.35 9.20 4.85
CA GLU A 63 -22.97 8.05 4.22
C GLU A 63 -22.06 7.43 3.16
N ILE A 64 -21.38 8.28 2.37
CA ILE A 64 -20.42 7.86 1.34
C ILE A 64 -19.17 7.30 2.02
N LEU A 65 -18.67 7.97 3.06
CA LEU A 65 -17.55 7.48 3.87
C LEU A 65 -17.85 6.16 4.57
N ALA A 66 -19.11 5.85 4.87
CA ALA A 66 -19.49 4.59 5.48
C ALA A 66 -19.36 3.40 4.52
N HIS A 67 -19.39 3.65 3.21
CA HIS A 67 -19.33 2.62 2.18
C HIS A 67 -17.96 1.93 2.13
N SER A 68 -17.94 0.60 2.01
CA SER A 68 -16.72 -0.21 2.07
C SER A 68 -15.68 0.15 1.00
N GLN A 69 -16.11 0.39 -0.23
CA GLN A 69 -15.23 0.80 -1.33
C GLN A 69 -14.53 2.14 -1.05
N VAL A 70 -15.27 3.13 -0.55
CA VAL A 70 -14.71 4.44 -0.19
C VAL A 70 -13.72 4.29 0.97
N LYS A 71 -14.10 3.55 2.02
CA LYS A 71 -13.20 3.23 3.14
C LYS A 71 -11.90 2.59 2.65
N HIS A 72 -11.99 1.64 1.72
CA HIS A 72 -10.82 0.96 1.18
C HIS A 72 -9.82 1.94 0.55
N HIS A 73 -10.28 2.91 -0.25
CA HIS A 73 -9.39 3.92 -0.82
C HIS A 73 -8.73 4.84 0.23
N PHE A 74 -9.47 5.23 1.28
CA PHE A 74 -8.90 6.01 2.38
C PHE A 74 -7.89 5.22 3.22
N VAL A 75 -8.10 3.91 3.40
CA VAL A 75 -7.12 3.02 4.05
C VAL A 75 -5.89 2.86 3.17
N LEU A 76 -6.06 2.67 1.86
CA LEU A 76 -4.95 2.56 0.91
C LEU A 76 -4.08 3.84 0.90
N ALA A 77 -4.70 5.01 0.91
CA ALA A 77 -3.99 6.28 1.01
C ALA A 77 -3.21 6.41 2.32
N LEU A 78 -3.81 5.99 3.45
CA LEU A 78 -3.13 6.01 4.75
C LEU A 78 -1.93 5.05 4.77
N ASP A 79 -2.08 3.85 4.20
CA ASP A 79 -0.97 2.91 4.05
C ASP A 79 0.15 3.47 3.18
N MET A 80 -0.16 4.21 2.12
CA MET A 80 0.86 4.90 1.31
C MET A 80 1.63 5.94 2.13
N MET A 81 0.93 6.74 2.94
CA MET A 81 1.56 7.70 3.86
C MET A 81 2.46 7.01 4.88
N ASN A 82 1.97 5.93 5.51
CA ASN A 82 2.71 5.15 6.51
C ASN A 82 3.99 4.55 5.91
N ARG A 83 3.92 4.02 4.68
CA ARG A 83 5.11 3.49 3.98
C ARG A 83 6.13 4.58 3.67
N ALA A 84 5.69 5.78 3.30
CA ALA A 84 6.61 6.89 3.01
C ALA A 84 7.42 7.33 4.24
N VAL A 85 6.84 7.25 5.44
CA VAL A 85 7.54 7.52 6.71
C VAL A 85 8.35 6.31 7.25
N GLY A 86 8.38 5.19 6.52
CA GLY A 86 9.08 3.97 6.94
C GLY A 86 8.35 3.16 8.02
N MET A 87 7.07 3.43 8.25
CA MET A 87 6.25 2.65 9.19
C MET A 87 5.78 1.34 8.53
N PRO A 88 5.83 0.19 9.23
CA PRO A 88 5.29 -1.05 8.70
C PRO A 88 3.79 -0.91 8.41
N PRO A 89 3.27 -1.56 7.34
CA PRO A 89 1.88 -1.46 6.96
C PRO A 89 0.96 -1.93 8.10
N SER A 90 -0.04 -1.11 8.43
CA SER A 90 -1.00 -1.33 9.52
C SER A 90 -2.09 -2.34 9.15
N GLY A 91 -1.69 -3.55 8.74
CA GLY A 91 -2.58 -4.66 8.36
C GLY A 91 -2.06 -6.02 8.80
N PRO A 92 -2.88 -7.09 8.73
CA PRO A 92 -2.54 -8.44 9.20
C PRO A 92 -1.56 -9.17 8.25
N ALA A 93 -0.42 -8.56 7.96
CA ALA A 93 0.69 -9.13 7.22
C ALA A 93 2.04 -8.96 7.97
N TYR A 94 1.99 -8.78 9.30
CA TYR A 94 3.17 -8.56 10.14
C TYR A 94 3.91 -9.85 10.56
N HIS A 95 3.49 -11.03 10.09
CA HIS A 95 4.09 -12.33 10.45
C HIS A 95 4.76 -13.09 9.30
N ALA A 96 4.99 -12.48 8.13
CA ALA A 96 5.60 -13.20 7.00
C ALA A 96 7.09 -12.87 6.77
N ALA A 97 7.64 -11.85 7.43
CA ALA A 97 8.99 -11.37 7.14
C ALA A 97 9.82 -11.21 8.42
N ALA A 98 9.99 -12.29 9.19
CA ALA A 98 11.10 -12.40 10.12
C ALA A 98 11.69 -13.81 10.00
N SER A 99 12.99 -13.86 9.65
CA SER A 99 13.92 -15.00 9.74
C SER A 99 14.29 -15.68 8.42
N THR A 100 15.00 -14.97 7.54
CA THR A 100 16.06 -15.62 6.77
C THR A 100 17.33 -15.62 7.62
N SER A 101 17.72 -16.78 8.12
CA SER A 101 19.11 -17.09 8.46
C SER A 101 19.39 -18.51 8.01
N GLN A 102 20.17 -18.60 6.95
CA GLN A 102 20.77 -19.80 6.40
C GLN A 102 21.68 -20.47 7.44
N SER A 103 21.60 -21.79 7.54
CA SER A 103 22.79 -22.64 7.68
C SER A 103 22.53 -23.96 6.97
N HIS A 104 23.11 -24.10 5.78
CA HIS A 104 23.22 -25.35 5.05
C HIS A 104 24.00 -26.38 5.90
N SER A 105 23.45 -27.59 6.06
CA SER A 105 24.25 -28.82 6.09
C SER A 105 23.32 -30.03 6.01
N SER A 106 23.14 -30.55 4.80
CA SER A 106 22.54 -31.87 4.56
C SER A 106 23.61 -32.77 3.98
N ALA A 107 23.88 -33.85 4.70
CA ALA A 107 24.91 -34.83 4.44
C ALA A 107 24.51 -35.88 3.39
N LEU A 108 25.54 -36.66 2.99
CA LEU A 108 25.58 -38.02 2.40
C LEU A 108 25.75 -38.15 0.87
N PRO A 109 26.29 -39.28 0.33
CA PRO A 109 26.98 -40.40 0.97
C PRO A 109 28.36 -40.76 0.35
N SER A 110 29.10 -41.58 1.08
CA SER A 110 30.37 -42.21 0.71
C SER A 110 30.19 -43.57 0.00
N SER A 111 30.81 -43.71 -1.18
CA SER A 111 31.28 -44.94 -1.86
C SER A 111 31.83 -44.51 -3.22
N GLY A 112 32.98 -44.91 -3.76
CA GLY A 112 34.04 -45.84 -3.39
C GLY A 112 34.94 -46.00 -4.64
N ARG A 113 36.14 -46.56 -4.46
CA ARG A 113 37.01 -47.22 -5.47
C ARG A 113 38.26 -46.46 -6.00
N SER A 114 39.38 -46.77 -5.33
CA SER A 114 40.64 -47.36 -5.84
C SER A 114 41.28 -46.87 -7.17
N HIS A 115 42.51 -46.32 -7.11
CA HIS A 115 43.79 -46.94 -7.55
C HIS A 115 44.91 -45.88 -7.78
N GLY A 116 46.10 -46.12 -7.21
CA GLY A 116 47.39 -45.77 -7.85
C GLY A 116 48.28 -44.66 -7.24
N LEU A 117 49.14 -45.04 -6.26
CA LEU A 117 50.62 -44.86 -6.15
C LEU A 117 51.37 -43.55 -6.57
N PRO A 118 52.64 -43.34 -6.11
CA PRO A 118 53.06 -42.15 -5.34
C PRO A 118 54.10 -41.26 -6.06
N GLY A 119 54.43 -40.11 -5.46
CA GLY A 119 55.59 -39.30 -5.85
C GLY A 119 55.97 -38.23 -4.82
N SER A 120 57.08 -38.46 -4.11
CA SER A 120 57.84 -37.49 -3.33
C SER A 120 58.48 -36.41 -4.21
N CYS A 121 58.66 -35.22 -3.63
CA CYS A 121 59.73 -34.22 -3.83
C CYS A 121 59.31 -33.00 -2.99
N GLY A 122 60.09 -32.38 -2.09
CA GLY A 122 61.46 -32.53 -1.60
C GLY A 122 61.62 -31.53 -0.44
#